data_AF-A0A7S2BWL7-F1
#
_entry.id   AF-A0A7S2BWL7-F1
#
_cell.length_a   1.000
_cell.length_b   1.000
_cell.length_c   1.000
_cell.angle_alpha   90.00
_cell.angle_beta   90.00
_cell.angle_gamma   90.00
#
_symmetry.space_group_name_H-M   'P 1'
#
loop_
_entity.id
_entity.type
_entity.pdbx_description
1 polymer ?
#
loop_
_entity_poly.entity_id
_entity_poly.type
_entity_poly.pdbx_seq_one_letter_code
_entity_poly.pdbx_strand_id
1 'polypeptide(L)'
;AFVALVAIFCMYLVRTPPKNLPQVERSSLATCVALSFATGAVLSGIAGYVGMWVSVRSNIRVSSAATRSFQEAVQVGLRAGGFSGVLVVAMVLLGIISLLF
;
A
#
# COMPACT_ATOMS: atom_id res chain seq x y z
N ALA A 1 -2.97 10.48 -5.95
CA ALA A 1 -4.02 9.45 -6.05
C ALA A 1 -5.16 9.88 -6.98
N PHE A 2 -5.85 10.99 -6.71
CA PHE A 2 -7.01 11.44 -7.52
C PHE A 2 -6.70 11.63 -9.02
N VAL A 3 -5.60 12.32 -9.36
CA VAL A 3 -5.17 12.51 -10.76
C VAL A 3 -4.90 11.17 -11.47
N ALA A 4 -4.26 10.22 -10.78
CA ALA A 4 -3.99 8.89 -11.32
C ALA A 4 -5.27 8.08 -11.53
N LEU A 5 -6.25 8.18 -10.61
CA LEU A 5 -7.55 7.53 -10.74
C LEU A 5 -8.31 8.06 -11.97
N VAL A 6 -8.35 9.37 -12.17
CA VAL A 6 -8.96 10.00 -13.35
C VAL A 6 -8.23 9.60 -14.63
N ALA A 7 -6.90 9.56 -14.62
CA ALA A 7 -6.10 9.13 -15.76
C ALA A 7 -6.34 7.67 -16.12
N ILE A 8 -6.41 6.76 -15.14
CA ILE A 8 -6.70 5.33 -15.33
C ILE A 8 -8.11 5.15 -15.92
N PHE A 9 -9.11 5.86 -15.38
CA PHE A 9 -10.48 5.82 -15.87
C PHE A 9 -10.58 6.31 -17.32
N CYS A 10 -10.03 7.49 -17.64
CA CYS A 10 -10.00 8.01 -19.01
C CYS A 10 -9.24 7.10 -19.98
N MET A 11 -8.11 6.52 -19.55
CA MET A 11 -7.33 5.60 -20.38
C MET A 11 -8.15 4.34 -20.72
N TYR A 12 -8.86 3.77 -19.75
CA TYR A 12 -9.66 2.56 -19.96
C TYR A 12 -10.93 2.79 -20.81
N LEU A 13 -11.44 4.02 -20.87
CA LEU A 13 -12.54 4.39 -21.78
C LEU A 13 -12.10 4.44 -23.25
N VAL A 14 -10.86 4.84 -23.51
CA VAL A 14 -10.29 4.94 -24.88
C VAL A 14 -9.68 3.61 -25.35
N ARG A 15 -9.38 2.69 -24.42
CA ARG A 15 -8.78 1.39 -24.73
C ARG A 15 -9.79 0.45 -25.38
N THR A 16 -9.46 -0.08 -26.56
CA THR A 16 -10.25 -1.11 -27.24
C THR A 16 -10.27 -2.40 -26.41
N PRO A 17 -11.45 -3.02 -26.17
CA PRO A 17 -11.55 -4.23 -25.38
C PRO A 17 -10.77 -5.39 -26.04
N PRO A 18 -10.14 -6.28 -25.25
CA PRO A 18 -9.42 -7.43 -25.77
C PRO A 18 -10.37 -8.36 -26.54
N LYS A 19 -9.96 -8.81 -27.74
CA LYS A 19 -10.74 -9.68 -28.65
C LYS A 19 -11.20 -11.01 -28.05
N ASN A 20 -10.63 -11.42 -26.91
CA ASN A 20 -10.84 -12.74 -26.31
C ASN A 20 -11.98 -12.77 -25.25
N LEU A 21 -12.59 -11.63 -24.89
CA LEU A 21 -13.75 -11.57 -23.99
C LEU A 21 -14.92 -10.81 -24.66
N PRO A 22 -15.82 -11.51 -25.38
CA PRO A 22 -16.85 -10.88 -26.22
C PRO A 22 -18.00 -10.17 -25.48
N GLN A 23 -18.07 -10.22 -24.13
CA GLN A 23 -19.22 -9.74 -23.36
C GLN A 23 -18.93 -8.63 -22.33
N VAL A 24 -17.68 -8.16 -22.19
CA VAL A 24 -17.36 -7.19 -21.13
C VAL A 24 -17.48 -5.76 -21.64
N GLU A 25 -18.43 -5.01 -21.08
CA GLU A 25 -18.67 -3.60 -21.38
C GLU A 25 -17.50 -2.71 -20.90
N ARG A 26 -17.07 -1.75 -21.72
CA ARG A 26 -15.89 -0.89 -21.44
C ARG A 26 -16.03 -0.10 -20.14
N SER A 27 -17.25 0.35 -19.85
CA SER A 27 -17.63 1.07 -18.63
C SER A 27 -17.42 0.21 -17.37
N SER A 28 -17.79 -1.07 -17.42
CA SER A 28 -17.61 -2.00 -16.31
C SER A 28 -16.12 -2.24 -16.00
N LEU A 29 -15.30 -2.44 -17.04
CA LEU A 29 -13.83 -2.57 -16.87
C LEU A 29 -13.21 -1.30 -16.27
N ALA A 30 -13.55 -0.13 -16.81
CA ALA A 30 -13.04 1.14 -16.30
C ALA A 30 -13.40 1.34 -14.82
N THR A 31 -14.62 0.98 -14.43
CA THR A 31 -15.11 1.12 -13.06
C THR A 31 -14.43 0.12 -12.10
N CYS A 32 -14.29 -1.14 -12.49
CA CYS A 32 -13.56 -2.15 -11.68
C CYS A 32 -12.08 -1.79 -11.48
N VAL A 33 -11.42 -1.29 -12.53
CA VAL A 33 -10.01 -0.87 -12.43
C VAL A 33 -9.86 0.40 -11.60
N ALA A 34 -10.78 1.36 -11.73
CA ALA A 34 -10.76 2.57 -10.89
C ALA A 34 -11.02 2.24 -9.41
N LEU A 35 -11.97 1.35 -9.11
CA LEU A 35 -12.26 0.89 -7.74
C LEU A 35 -11.08 0.14 -7.13
N SER A 36 -10.46 -0.79 -7.85
CA SER A 36 -9.28 -1.50 -7.35
C SER A 36 -8.11 -0.56 -7.07
N PHE A 37 -7.86 0.43 -7.93
CA PHE A 37 -6.85 1.46 -7.69
C PHE A 37 -7.20 2.31 -6.45
N ALA A 38 -8.46 2.73 -6.29
CA ALA A 38 -8.90 3.51 -5.15
C ALA A 38 -8.67 2.77 -3.83
N THR A 39 -9.09 1.50 -3.77
CA THR A 39 -8.89 0.65 -2.59
C THR A 39 -7.41 0.48 -2.26
N GLY A 40 -6.58 0.15 -3.26
CA GLY A 40 -5.13 0.04 -3.06
C GLY A 40 -4.48 1.34 -2.59
N ALA A 41 -4.92 2.49 -3.12
CA ALA A 41 -4.41 3.81 -2.72
C ALA A 41 -4.76 4.14 -1.25
N VAL A 42 -5.97 3.83 -0.80
CA VAL A 42 -6.38 4.04 0.61
C VAL A 42 -5.55 3.15 1.54
N LEU A 43 -5.44 1.85 1.24
CA LEU A 43 -4.68 0.91 2.07
C LEU A 43 -3.19 1.28 2.11
N SER A 44 -2.61 1.72 0.99
CA SER A 44 -1.23 2.20 0.93
C SER A 44 -1.02 3.44 1.79
N GLY A 45 -1.95 4.41 1.75
CA GLY A 45 -1.91 5.60 2.59
C GLY A 45 -1.93 5.27 4.08
N ILE A 46 -2.80 4.34 4.50
CA ILE A 46 -2.88 3.88 5.89
C ILE A 46 -1.59 3.17 6.30
N ALA A 47 -1.07 2.26 5.48
CA ALA A 47 0.17 1.54 5.75
C ALA A 47 1.35 2.51 5.92
N GLY A 48 1.45 3.51 5.04
CA GLY A 48 2.49 4.54 5.09
C GLY A 48 2.39 5.41 6.35
N TYR A 49 1.18 5.83 6.73
CA TYR A 49 0.97 6.62 7.94
C TYR A 49 1.36 5.85 9.21
N VAL A 50 0.91 4.60 9.35
CA VAL A 50 1.24 3.77 10.52
C VAL A 50 2.75 3.46 10.56
N GLY A 51 3.36 3.17 9.41
CA GLY A 51 4.81 2.97 9.31
C GLY A 51 5.59 4.19 9.80
N MET A 52 5.21 5.39 9.36
CA MET A 52 5.82 6.64 9.81
C MET A 52 5.65 6.85 11.32
N TRP A 53 4.47 6.56 11.86
CA TRP A 53 4.17 6.68 13.28
C TRP A 53 5.06 5.78 14.15
N VAL A 54 5.27 4.53 13.72
CA VAL A 54 6.17 3.59 14.40
C VAL A 54 7.62 4.02 14.27
N SER A 55 8.04 4.47 13.08
CA SER A 55 9.43 4.87 12.81
C SER A 55 9.89 6.08 13.62
N VAL A 56 9.03 7.09 13.79
CA VAL A 56 9.35 8.27 14.61
C VAL A 56 9.57 7.90 16.07
N ARG A 57 8.74 6.99 16.61
CA ARG A 57 8.85 6.54 18.01
C ARG A 57 10.02 5.61 18.24
N SER A 58 10.32 4.74 17.27
CA SER A 58 11.49 3.86 17.36
C SER A 58 12.78 4.65 17.28
N ASN A 59 12.85 5.74 16.51
CA ASN A 59 14.05 6.58 16.40
C ASN A 59 14.50 7.12 17.78
N ILE A 60 13.56 7.60 18.60
CA ILE A 60 13.86 8.09 19.96
C ILE A 60 14.36 6.94 20.85
N ARG A 61 13.76 5.74 20.74
CA ARG A 61 14.17 4.56 21.51
C ARG A 61 15.55 4.05 21.10
N VAL A 62 15.86 4.06 19.81
CA VAL A 62 17.17 3.68 19.26
C VAL A 62 18.23 4.68 19.72
N SER A 63 17.95 5.97 19.68
CA SER A 63 18.88 7.01 20.16
C SER A 63 19.16 6.86 21.66
N SER A 64 18.14 6.60 22.48
CA SER A 64 18.32 6.33 23.92
C SER A 64 19.05 5.02 24.21
N ALA A 65 18.92 3.99 23.35
CA ALA A 65 19.67 2.74 23.50
C ALA A 65 21.13 2.91 23.05
N ALA A 66 21.38 3.77 22.05
CA ALA A 66 22.73 4.06 21.55
C ALA A 66 23.63 4.71 22.60
N THR A 67 23.05 5.41 23.60
CA THR A 67 23.83 5.95 24.73
C THR A 67 24.26 4.86 25.72
N ARG A 68 23.68 3.66 25.66
CA ARG A 68 23.99 2.54 26.56
C ARG A 68 24.86 1.49 25.88
N SER A 69 24.45 1.04 24.69
CA SER A 69 25.16 0.02 23.93
C SER A 69 24.76 0.05 22.45
N PHE A 70 25.75 -0.10 21.58
CA PHE A 70 25.54 -0.23 20.13
C PHE A 70 24.68 -1.47 19.79
N GLN A 71 24.94 -2.60 20.43
CA GLN A 71 24.24 -3.85 20.17
C GLN A 71 22.75 -3.74 20.54
N GLU A 72 22.44 -3.04 21.64
CA GLU A 72 21.07 -2.76 22.06
C GLU A 72 20.36 -1.84 21.06
N ALA A 73 21.01 -0.78 20.59
CA ALA A 73 20.47 0.15 19.60
C ALA A 73 20.10 -0.54 18.28
N VAL A 74 20.99 -1.38 17.76
CA VAL A 74 20.76 -2.16 16.53
C VAL A 74 19.60 -3.13 16.71
N GLN A 75 19.50 -3.82 17.86
CA GLN A 75 18.43 -4.76 18.12
C GLN A 75 17.05 -4.08 18.17
N VAL A 76 16.97 -2.90 18.79
CA VAL A 76 15.73 -2.09 18.83
C VAL A 76 15.36 -1.60 17.43
N GLY A 77 16.34 -1.13 16.65
CA GLY A 77 16.13 -0.66 15.28
C GLY A 77 15.63 -1.77 14.34
N LEU A 78 16.26 -2.95 14.38
CA LEU A 78 15.87 -4.09 13.57
C LEU A 78 14.46 -4.60 13.90
N ARG A 79 14.10 -4.67 15.19
CA ARG A 79 12.75 -5.07 15.62
C ARG A 79 11.69 -4.08 15.13
N ALA A 80 11.97 -2.78 15.20
CA ALA A 80 11.06 -1.75 14.70
C ALA A 80 10.88 -1.83 13.18
N GLY A 81 11.98 -2.03 12.44
CA GLY A 81 11.93 -2.22 10.98
C GLY A 81 11.17 -3.47 10.57
N GLY A 82 11.40 -4.59 11.28
CA GLY A 82 10.69 -5.85 11.03
C GLY A 82 9.17 -5.73 11.17
N PHE A 83 8.69 -5.02 12.20
CA PHE A 83 7.26 -4.76 12.39
C PHE A 83 6.66 -3.94 11.23
N SER A 84 7.36 -2.89 10.78
CA SER A 84 6.91 -2.09 9.64
C SER A 84 6.81 -2.92 8.37
N GLY A 85 7.75 -3.85 8.14
CA GLY A 85 7.73 -4.76 6.99
C GLY A 85 6.50 -5.68 7.02
N VAL A 86 6.23 -6.32 8.16
CA VAL A 86 5.07 -7.21 8.32
C VAL A 86 3.76 -6.45 8.13
N LEU A 87 3.68 -5.21 8.61
CA LEU A 87 2.50 -4.37 8.45
C LEU A 87 2.21 -4.05 6.98
N VAL A 88 3.23 -3.72 6.19
CA VAL A 88 3.09 -3.46 4.75
C VAL A 88 2.59 -4.72 4.03
N VAL A 89 3.17 -5.89 4.34
CA VAL A 89 2.75 -7.16 3.74
C VAL A 89 1.29 -7.47 4.09
N ALA A 90 0.88 -7.28 5.35
CA ALA A 90 -0.50 -7.49 5.78
C ALA A 90 -1.49 -6.58 5.03
N MET A 91 -1.14 -5.31 4.82
CA MET A 91 -1.98 -4.36 4.07
C MET A 91 -2.10 -4.72 2.59
N VAL A 92 -1.03 -5.23 1.98
CA VAL A 92 -1.08 -5.73 0.59
C VAL A 92 -2.01 -6.95 0.49
N LEU A 93 -1.89 -7.91 1.40
CA LEU A 93 -2.75 -9.10 1.42
C LEU A 93 -4.23 -8.73 1.62
N LEU A 94 -4.54 -7.82 2.55
CA LEU A 94 -5.90 -7.32 2.74
C LEU A 94 -6.45 -6.65 1.48
N GLY A 95 -5.65 -5.85 0.77
CA GLY A 95 -6.08 -5.20 -0.47
C GLY A 95 -6.37 -6.18 -1.61
N ILE A 96 -5.59 -7.26 -1.72
CA ILE A 96 -5.83 -8.32 -2.71
C ILE A 96 -7.10 -9.09 -2.36
N ILE A 97 -7.28 -9.44 -1.08
CA ILE A 97 -8.48 -10.17 -0.61
C ILE A 97 -9.74 -9.36 -0.86
N SER A 98 -9.72 -8.05 -0.60
CA SER A 98 -10.89 -7.19 -0.80
C SER A 98 -11.24 -6.91 -2.27
N LEU A 99 -10.34 -7.24 -3.21
CA LEU A 99 -10.58 -7.13 -4.65
C LEU A 99 -11.08 -8.46 -5.21
N LEU A 100 -10.64 -9.57 -4.61
CA LEU A 100 -11.00 -10.93 -5.05
C LEU A 100 -12.39 -11.37 -4.59
N PHE A 101 -12.85 -10.89 -3.43
CA PHE A 101 -14.20 -11.09 -2.90
C PHE A 101 -15.15 -9.96 -3.30
#